data_AF-A0A9W4SQH6-F1
#
_entry.id   AF-A0A9W4SQH6-F1
#
_cell.length_a   1.000
_cell.length_b   1.000
_cell.length_c   1.000
_cell.angle_alpha   90.00
_cell.angle_beta   90.00
_cell.angle_gamma   90.00
#
_symmetry.space_group_name_H-M   'P 1'
#
loop_
_entity.id
_entity.type
_entity.pdbx_description
1 polymer ?
#
loop_
_entity_poly.entity_id
_entity_poly.type
_entity_poly.pdbx_seq_one_letter_code
_entity_poly.pdbx_strand_id
1 'polypeptide(L)'
;MKPSFVFAIIFGLLVPLSQGYLIWVQNKVVSGTLTAASATLTNLTGNWTWNKTPEISGGMAMSDNGYHFEVPNDIQSYYLVFGFYPFITDKWLGPFDNYEHKCWHLHGDAEYNWQVYPCE
;
A
#
# COMPACT_ATOMS: atom_id res chain seq x y z
N MET A 1 -44.61 -4.94 -43.03
CA MET A 1 -44.24 -4.40 -41.70
C MET A 1 -43.14 -5.29 -41.16
N LYS A 2 -41.92 -4.77 -40.95
CA LYS A 2 -40.78 -5.53 -40.40
C LYS A 2 -40.77 -5.33 -38.88
N PRO A 3 -40.70 -6.40 -38.05
CA PRO A 3 -40.50 -6.23 -36.63
C PRO A 3 -39.02 -5.95 -36.38
N SER A 4 -38.73 -4.80 -35.75
CA SER A 4 -37.40 -4.52 -35.22
C SER A 4 -37.26 -5.22 -33.88
N PHE A 5 -36.41 -6.25 -33.81
CA PHE A 5 -35.98 -6.84 -32.55
C PHE A 5 -35.07 -5.85 -31.82
N VAL A 6 -35.49 -5.37 -30.66
CA VAL A 6 -34.66 -4.59 -29.75
C VAL A 6 -34.03 -5.57 -28.76
N PHE A 7 -32.74 -5.85 -28.91
CA PHE A 7 -31.96 -6.52 -27.87
C PHE A 7 -31.53 -5.48 -26.84
N ALA A 8 -32.18 -5.45 -25.69
CA ALA A 8 -31.69 -4.73 -24.52
C ALA A 8 -30.61 -5.59 -23.86
N ILE A 9 -29.33 -5.27 -24.09
CA ILE A 9 -28.23 -5.87 -23.34
C ILE A 9 -28.15 -5.13 -22.00
N ILE A 10 -28.69 -5.75 -20.96
CA ILE A 10 -28.44 -5.31 -19.59
C ILE A 10 -27.03 -5.77 -19.24
N PHE A 11 -26.05 -4.87 -19.37
CA PHE A 11 -24.76 -5.06 -18.71
C PHE A 11 -24.99 -4.91 -17.21
N GLY A 12 -25.30 -6.02 -16.55
CA GLY A 12 -25.12 -6.10 -15.11
C GLY A 12 -23.63 -5.88 -14.83
N LEU A 13 -23.28 -4.70 -14.32
CA LEU A 13 -21.98 -4.50 -13.71
C LEU A 13 -21.91 -5.49 -12.53
N LEU A 14 -21.26 -6.63 -12.75
CA LEU A 14 -20.60 -7.37 -11.68
C LEU A 14 -19.47 -6.46 -11.20
N VAL A 15 -19.81 -5.51 -10.31
CA VAL A 15 -18.79 -4.84 -9.51
C VAL A 15 -18.21 -5.98 -8.65
N PRO A 16 -16.93 -6.37 -8.80
CA PRO A 16 -16.36 -7.27 -7.84
C PRO A 16 -16.53 -6.63 -6.46
N LEU A 17 -17.04 -7.38 -5.48
CA LEU A 17 -16.98 -7.00 -4.07
C LEU A 17 -15.56 -6.47 -3.83
N SER A 18 -15.40 -5.18 -3.56
CA SER A 18 -14.07 -4.55 -3.56
C SER A 18 -13.19 -5.26 -2.55
N GLN A 19 -12.12 -5.90 -3.04
CA GLN A 19 -11.27 -6.82 -2.28
C GLN A 19 -10.57 -6.16 -1.08
N GLY A 20 -10.36 -4.85 -1.12
CA GLY A 20 -9.82 -4.07 -0.01
C GLY A 20 -9.42 -2.68 -0.51
N TYR A 21 -8.73 -1.91 0.32
CA TYR A 21 -8.19 -0.62 -0.09
C TYR A 21 -6.69 -0.72 -0.36
N LEU A 22 -6.32 -0.33 -1.58
CA LEU A 22 -4.93 -0.21 -2.01
C LEU A 22 -4.17 0.88 -1.26
N ILE A 23 -2.95 0.52 -0.88
CA ILE A 23 -1.89 1.42 -0.43
C ILE A 23 -0.87 1.51 -1.54
N TRP A 24 -0.74 2.68 -2.14
CA TRP A 24 0.24 2.98 -3.17
C TRP A 24 1.48 3.59 -2.55
N VAL A 25 2.63 3.12 -3.01
CA VAL A 25 3.92 3.67 -2.63
C VAL A 25 4.66 4.11 -3.89
N GLN A 26 4.95 5.40 -3.98
CA GLN A 26 5.82 5.96 -4.99
C GLN A 26 7.25 6.04 -4.43
N ASN A 27 8.12 5.23 -5.00
CA ASN A 27 9.49 5.08 -4.55
C ASN A 27 10.43 6.09 -5.24
N LYS A 28 10.59 7.28 -4.66
CA LYS A 28 11.42 8.39 -5.18
C LYS A 28 12.74 8.53 -4.39
N VAL A 29 13.29 7.40 -3.98
CA VAL A 29 14.51 7.31 -3.18
C VAL A 29 15.76 7.25 -4.06
N VAL A 30 16.94 7.36 -3.47
CA VAL A 30 18.23 7.22 -4.18
C VAL A 30 18.28 5.92 -4.99
N SER A 31 18.80 6.02 -6.22
CA SER A 31 18.88 4.88 -7.15
C SER A 31 19.62 3.67 -6.57
N GLY A 32 19.14 2.45 -6.87
CA GLY A 32 19.70 1.19 -6.37
C GLY A 32 19.21 0.79 -4.98
N THR A 33 18.30 1.56 -4.39
CA THR A 33 17.76 1.31 -3.05
C THR A 33 16.50 0.44 -3.13
N LEU A 34 16.43 -0.62 -2.33
CA LEU A 34 15.22 -1.43 -2.16
C LEU A 34 14.40 -0.91 -0.99
N THR A 35 13.14 -0.55 -1.23
CA THR A 35 12.21 -0.15 -0.16
C THR A 35 11.13 -1.19 0.05
N ALA A 36 10.58 -1.22 1.26
CA ALA A 36 9.43 -2.03 1.60
C ALA A 36 8.44 -1.22 2.44
N ALA A 37 7.18 -1.59 2.36
CA ALA A 37 6.14 -1.09 3.25
C ALA A 37 5.16 -2.21 3.58
N SER A 38 4.67 -2.20 4.83
CA SER A 38 3.76 -3.23 5.34
C SER A 38 2.64 -2.60 6.17
N ALA A 39 1.46 -3.20 6.11
CA ALA A 39 0.34 -2.92 7.00
C ALA A 39 0.31 -3.92 8.15
N THR A 40 0.02 -3.44 9.37
CA THR A 40 -0.12 -4.29 10.56
C THR A 40 -1.21 -3.76 11.49
N LEU A 41 -1.81 -4.64 12.28
CA LEU A 41 -2.84 -4.29 13.28
C LEU A 41 -2.27 -3.58 14.51
N THR A 42 -0.97 -3.78 14.80
CA THR A 42 -0.34 -3.29 16.03
C THR A 42 0.87 -2.44 15.73
N ASN A 43 1.03 -1.35 16.49
CA ASN A 43 2.26 -0.58 16.44
C ASN A 43 3.37 -1.38 17.14
N LEU A 44 4.38 -1.78 16.36
CA LEU A 44 5.51 -2.57 16.82
C LEU A 44 6.82 -1.78 16.70
N THR A 45 6.76 -0.45 16.83
CA THR A 45 7.94 0.42 16.84
C THR A 45 9.01 -0.13 17.79
N GLY A 46 10.23 -0.34 17.28
CA GLY A 46 11.35 -0.91 18.04
C GLY A 46 11.35 -2.43 18.19
N ASN A 47 10.26 -3.13 17.84
CA ASN A 47 10.12 -4.59 17.91
C ASN A 47 9.82 -5.23 16.54
N TRP A 48 9.76 -4.43 15.48
CA TRP A 48 9.50 -4.90 14.13
C TRP A 48 10.70 -5.65 13.57
N THR A 49 10.45 -6.78 12.91
CA THR A 49 11.46 -7.53 12.19
C THR A 49 10.91 -7.93 10.84
N TRP A 50 11.42 -7.30 9.79
CA TRP A 50 11.08 -7.62 8.40
C TRP A 50 11.26 -9.13 8.15
N ASN A 51 10.27 -9.74 7.49
CA ASN A 51 10.15 -11.17 7.20
C ASN A 51 9.95 -12.10 8.41
N LYS A 52 9.77 -11.59 9.63
CA LYS A 52 9.46 -12.41 10.82
C LYS A 52 8.22 -11.96 11.56
N THR A 53 7.95 -10.66 11.56
CA THR A 53 6.74 -10.11 12.17
C THR A 53 5.56 -10.32 11.22
N PRO A 54 4.43 -10.86 11.71
CA PRO A 54 3.22 -10.98 10.90
C PRO A 54 2.76 -9.61 10.39
N GLU A 55 2.46 -9.55 9.10
CA GLU A 55 1.84 -8.41 8.43
C GLU A 55 0.46 -8.80 7.90
N ILE A 56 -0.41 -7.81 7.72
CA ILE A 56 -1.66 -7.98 6.97
C ILE A 56 -1.32 -8.18 5.50
N SER A 57 -0.47 -7.29 4.99
CA SER A 57 0.00 -7.26 3.61
C SER A 57 1.19 -6.30 3.53
N GLY A 58 1.95 -6.42 2.45
CA GLY A 58 3.10 -5.55 2.21
C GLY A 58 3.57 -5.64 0.76
N GLY A 59 4.47 -4.74 0.40
CA GLY A 59 5.08 -4.69 -0.91
C GLY A 59 6.49 -4.12 -0.84
N MET A 60 7.25 -4.39 -1.90
CA MET A 60 8.62 -3.88 -2.04
C MET A 60 8.94 -3.60 -3.50
N ALA A 61 9.82 -2.64 -3.72
CA ALA A 61 10.36 -2.36 -5.04
C ALA A 61 11.71 -1.65 -4.95
N MET A 62 12.50 -1.79 -6.01
CA MET A 62 13.69 -0.96 -6.21
C MET A 62 13.28 0.50 -6.45
N SER A 63 14.21 1.41 -6.18
CA SER A 63 14.11 2.84 -6.49
C SER A 63 13.52 3.08 -7.87
N ASP A 64 12.80 4.20 -8.02
CA ASP A 64 12.11 4.62 -9.24
C ASP A 64 10.93 3.73 -9.67
N ASN A 65 10.71 2.58 -9.02
CA ASN A 65 9.55 1.72 -9.24
C ASN A 65 8.54 1.88 -8.10
N GLY A 66 7.31 2.28 -8.42
CA GLY A 66 6.21 2.24 -7.48
C GLY A 66 5.71 0.83 -7.22
N TYR A 67 5.03 0.64 -6.11
CA TYR A 67 4.36 -0.62 -5.77
C TYR A 67 3.06 -0.34 -5.02
N HIS A 68 2.21 -1.36 -4.93
CA HIS A 68 1.00 -1.30 -4.12
C HIS A 68 0.75 -2.63 -3.43
N PHE A 69 0.00 -2.57 -2.34
CA PHE A 69 -0.53 -3.71 -1.62
C PHE A 69 -1.92 -3.35 -1.09
N GLU A 70 -2.67 -4.34 -0.61
CA GLU A 70 -4.07 -4.17 -0.27
C GLU A 70 -4.33 -4.44 1.20
N VAL A 71 -5.10 -3.58 1.87
CA VAL A 71 -5.62 -3.84 3.21
C VAL A 71 -7.08 -4.33 3.07
N PRO A 72 -7.39 -5.56 3.51
CA PRO A 72 -8.75 -6.12 3.45
C PRO A 72 -9.79 -5.25 4.16
N ASN A 73 -11.01 -5.20 3.64
CA ASN A 73 -12.08 -4.33 4.12
C ASN A 73 -12.65 -4.68 5.51
N ASP A 74 -12.38 -5.88 6.03
CA ASP A 74 -12.74 -6.31 7.37
C ASP A 74 -11.78 -5.77 8.45
N ILE A 75 -10.63 -5.21 8.02
CA ILE A 75 -9.72 -4.45 8.87
C ILE A 75 -10.24 -3.02 9.00
N GLN A 76 -10.64 -2.61 10.22
CA GLN A 76 -11.13 -1.26 10.48
C GLN A 76 -10.01 -0.21 10.51
N SER A 77 -8.89 -0.56 11.16
CA SER A 77 -7.74 0.33 11.35
C SER A 77 -6.43 -0.43 11.30
N TYR A 78 -5.38 0.21 10.78
CA TYR A 78 -4.05 -0.39 10.65
C TYR A 78 -2.95 0.65 10.83
N TYR A 79 -1.74 0.18 11.12
CA TYR A 79 -0.50 0.97 11.06
C TYR A 79 0.24 0.64 9.77
N LEU A 80 0.98 1.62 9.27
CA LEU A 80 1.94 1.42 8.20
C LEU A 80 3.36 1.50 8.76
N VAL A 81 4.19 0.57 8.33
CA VAL A 81 5.63 0.60 8.55
C VAL A 81 6.34 0.64 7.21
N PHE A 82 7.31 1.53 7.09
CA PHE A 82 8.14 1.72 5.91
C PHE A 82 9.59 1.44 6.27
N GLY A 83 10.36 0.88 5.33
CA GLY A 83 11.77 0.56 5.55
C GLY A 83 12.55 0.43 4.25
N PHE A 84 13.88 0.40 4.41
CA PHE A 84 14.86 0.37 3.32
C PHE A 84 15.83 -0.77 3.56
N TYR A 85 16.13 -1.61 2.57
CA TYR A 85 17.16 -2.64 2.71
C TYR A 85 18.50 -1.98 3.10
N PRO A 86 19.24 -2.49 4.12
CA PRO A 86 19.08 -3.80 4.79
C PRO A 86 18.14 -3.82 6.01
N PHE A 87 17.22 -2.86 6.08
CA PHE A 87 16.12 -2.72 7.04
C PHE A 87 16.55 -2.45 8.47
N ILE A 88 17.45 -1.48 8.62
CA ILE A 88 18.01 -1.06 9.91
C ILE A 88 17.15 0.03 10.56
N THR A 89 16.44 0.83 9.75
CA THR A 89 15.56 1.90 10.24
C THR A 89 14.17 1.76 9.64
N ASP A 90 13.16 2.07 10.47
CA ASP A 90 11.76 2.00 10.11
C ASP A 90 11.07 3.35 10.41
N LYS A 91 10.09 3.72 9.58
CA LYS A 91 9.14 4.79 9.91
C LYS A 91 7.74 4.24 10.02
N TRP A 92 7.10 4.62 11.12
CA TRP A 92 5.76 4.18 11.49
C TRP A 92 4.78 5.32 11.32
N LEU A 93 3.65 5.04 10.69
CA LEU A 93 2.54 5.98 10.52
C LEU A 93 1.23 5.32 10.92
N GLY A 94 0.29 6.14 11.37
CA GLY A 94 -1.04 5.71 11.78
C GLY A 94 -1.27 5.76 13.30
N PRO A 95 -2.35 5.11 13.79
CA PRO A 95 -3.24 4.25 13.02
C PRO A 95 -4.02 5.03 11.95
N PHE A 96 -4.37 4.34 10.87
CA PHE A 96 -5.21 4.85 9.80
C PHE A 96 -6.52 4.09 9.74
N ASP A 97 -7.59 4.82 9.47
CA ASP A 97 -8.87 4.23 9.10
C ASP A 97 -8.82 3.65 7.68
N ASN A 98 -9.41 2.48 7.49
CA ASN A 98 -9.40 1.73 6.23
C ASN A 98 -10.69 1.91 5.42
N TYR A 99 -10.93 3.13 4.94
CA TYR A 99 -12.14 3.47 4.16
C TYR A 99 -11.83 3.99 2.75
N GLU A 100 -10.56 4.11 2.39
CA GLU A 100 -10.13 4.69 1.13
C GLU A 100 -8.74 4.20 0.74
N HIS A 101 -8.44 4.31 -0.55
CA HIS A 101 -7.08 4.14 -1.04
C HIS A 101 -6.17 5.23 -0.47
N LYS A 102 -4.93 4.87 -0.14
CA LYS A 102 -3.92 5.83 0.31
C LYS A 102 -2.69 5.77 -0.57
N CYS A 103 -2.02 6.91 -0.73
CA CYS A 103 -0.79 7.01 -1.50
C CYS A 103 0.29 7.69 -0.67
N TRP A 104 1.51 7.17 -0.74
CA TRP A 104 2.69 7.68 -0.04
C TRP A 104 3.87 7.86 -0.99
N HIS A 105 4.61 8.95 -0.81
CA HIS A 105 5.94 9.12 -1.36
C HIS A 105 6.98 8.67 -0.34
N LEU A 106 7.94 7.87 -0.80
CA LEU A 106 9.22 7.66 -0.11
C LEU A 106 10.26 8.49 -0.83
N HIS A 107 10.99 9.31 -0.10
CA HIS A 107 12.03 10.18 -0.63
C HIS A 107 13.26 10.13 0.26
N GLY A 108 14.45 10.21 -0.34
CA GLY A 108 15.71 10.39 0.38
C GLY A 108 16.64 9.18 0.29
N ASP A 109 17.58 9.11 1.24
CA ASP A 109 18.59 8.05 1.34
C ASP A 109 18.31 7.07 2.49
N ALA A 110 18.78 5.84 2.30
CA ALA A 110 18.62 4.75 3.25
C ALA A 110 19.41 4.95 4.55
N GLU A 111 20.37 5.88 4.57
CA GLU A 111 21.26 6.04 5.71
C GLU A 111 20.50 6.75 6.83
N TYR A 112 20.03 7.99 6.69
CA TYR A 112 19.20 8.62 7.75
C TYR A 112 18.30 9.77 7.27
N ASN A 113 18.42 10.23 6.02
CA ASN A 113 17.71 11.42 5.53
C ASN A 113 16.57 11.04 4.59
N TRP A 114 15.62 10.26 5.08
CA TRP A 114 14.43 9.89 4.30
C TRP A 114 13.13 10.37 4.93
N GLN A 115 12.11 10.51 4.11
CA GLN A 115 10.79 10.99 4.50
C GLN A 115 9.69 10.14 3.87
N VAL A 116 8.59 10.05 4.60
CA VAL A 116 7.32 9.47 4.11
C VAL A 116 6.27 10.54 4.23
N TYR A 117 5.59 10.86 3.14
CA TYR A 117 4.54 11.87 3.10
C TYR A 117 3.47 11.49 2.07
N PRO A 118 2.22 11.95 2.24
CA PRO A 118 1.14 11.62 1.31
C PRO A 118 1.45 12.07 -0.12
N CYS A 119 0.91 11.36 -1.12
CA CYS A 119 0.83 11.88 -2.48
C CYS A 119 -0.32 12.88 -2.55
N GLU A 120 -0.02 14.17 -2.61
CA GLU A 120 -1.02 15.22 -2.85
C GLU A 120 -1.61 15.15 -4.27
#